data_AF-A0A9P4HKA8-F1
#
_entry.id   AF-A0A9P4HKA8-F1
#
_cell.length_a   1.000
_cell.length_b   1.000
_cell.length_c   1.000
_cell.angle_alpha   90.00
_cell.angle_beta   90.00
_cell.angle_gamma   90.00
#
_symmetry.space_group_name_H-M   'P 1'
#
loop_
_entity.id
_entity.type
_entity.pdbx_description
1 polymer ?
#
loop_
_entity_poly.entity_id
_entity_poly.type
_entity_poly.pdbx_seq_one_letter_code
_entity_poly.pdbx_strand_id
1 'polypeptide(L)'
;MTSISAQTFSPHVSQFLTNVFPNTGFWKATNASWDYQIELAWPLNWTSQAENMTVETTYVLDGNALWKRHFATNDRFHRHCSTTSTRHCFFNNDYVFNYTGFLAPLKSNTSSSTNNTKPAVQISYGALEQHPVQRRTETNEELAYRQSFLVPQRMPELSQKLYAELKGSPKLRDVEIHEYPFSDHAAVAAAALADGSDYFLDW
;
A
#
# COMPACT_ATOMS: atom_id res chain seq x y z
N MET A 1 -25.49 -4.57 5.37
CA MET A 1 -24.80 -4.60 4.06
C MET A 1 -24.83 -3.19 3.51
N THR A 2 -23.69 -2.55 3.41
CA THR A 2 -23.54 -1.23 2.80
C THR A 2 -22.85 -1.44 1.45
N SER A 3 -23.42 -0.89 0.39
CA SER A 3 -22.85 -0.93 -0.96
C SER A 3 -22.31 0.44 -1.31
N ILE A 4 -21.04 0.51 -1.67
CA ILE A 4 -20.45 1.70 -2.30
C ILE A 4 -20.07 1.28 -3.71
N SER A 5 -20.72 1.88 -4.70
CA SER A 5 -20.57 1.51 -6.11
C SER A 5 -20.85 0.00 -6.34
N ALA A 6 -20.02 -0.69 -7.14
CA ALA A 6 -20.15 -2.13 -7.45
C ALA A 6 -19.59 -3.07 -6.37
N GLN A 7 -19.16 -2.54 -5.22
CA GLN A 7 -18.58 -3.31 -4.12
C GLN A 7 -19.64 -3.52 -3.02
N THR A 8 -19.77 -4.76 -2.55
CA THR A 8 -20.59 -5.10 -1.38
C THR A 8 -19.68 -5.41 -0.20
N PHE A 9 -19.96 -4.77 0.93
CA PHE A 9 -19.19 -4.94 2.17
C PHE A 9 -19.99 -5.75 3.17
N SER A 10 -19.38 -6.82 3.65
CA SER A 10 -19.92 -7.68 4.71
C SER A 10 -18.94 -7.72 5.89
N PRO A 11 -19.38 -7.42 7.11
CA PRO A 11 -18.50 -7.51 8.28
C PRO A 11 -18.11 -8.98 8.50
N HIS A 12 -16.82 -9.22 8.68
CA HIS A 12 -16.31 -10.52 9.11
C HIS A 12 -16.25 -10.54 10.64
N VAL A 13 -15.70 -9.48 11.24
CA VAL A 13 -15.72 -9.19 12.67
C VAL A 13 -15.86 -7.69 12.83
N SER A 14 -16.98 -7.21 13.37
CA SER A 14 -17.24 -5.76 13.50
C SER A 14 -16.58 -5.12 14.73
N GLN A 15 -16.15 -5.93 15.69
CA GLN A 15 -15.39 -5.54 16.88
C GLN A 15 -14.79 -6.78 17.54
N PHE A 16 -13.54 -6.71 17.98
CA PHE A 16 -13.00 -7.67 18.94
C PHE A 16 -13.40 -7.27 20.36
N LEU A 17 -13.31 -8.22 21.30
CA LEU A 17 -13.36 -7.85 22.72
C LEU A 17 -12.27 -6.81 23.01
N THR A 18 -12.60 -5.83 23.85
CA THR A 18 -11.74 -4.67 24.14
C THR A 18 -10.37 -5.03 24.71
N ASN A 19 -10.20 -6.26 25.21
CA ASN A 19 -8.97 -6.82 25.75
C ASN A 19 -8.12 -7.60 24.74
N VAL A 20 -8.56 -7.74 23.49
CA VAL A 20 -7.81 -8.47 22.44
C VAL A 20 -7.25 -7.49 21.42
N PHE A 21 -8.13 -6.83 20.65
CA PHE A 21 -7.77 -5.77 19.71
C PHE A 21 -8.84 -4.67 19.74
N PRO A 22 -8.75 -3.72 20.69
CA PRO A 22 -9.70 -2.61 20.71
C PRO A 22 -9.60 -1.80 19.41
N ASN A 23 -10.73 -1.25 18.99
CA ASN A 23 -10.82 -0.29 17.90
C ASN A 23 -10.27 -0.81 16.56
N THR A 24 -10.53 -2.09 16.26
CA THR A 24 -10.27 -2.73 14.97
C THR A 24 -11.51 -3.44 14.45
N GLY A 25 -11.64 -3.52 13.13
CA GLY A 25 -12.70 -4.22 12.44
C GLY A 25 -12.22 -4.85 11.14
N PHE A 26 -12.92 -5.91 10.72
CA PHE A 26 -12.58 -6.69 9.53
C PHE A 26 -13.81 -6.82 8.66
N TRP A 27 -13.65 -6.53 7.37
CA TRP A 27 -14.70 -6.63 6.36
C TRP A 27 -14.23 -7.45 5.18
N LYS A 28 -15.18 -8.20 4.60
CA LYS A 28 -15.04 -8.74 3.25
C LYS A 28 -15.70 -7.78 2.27
N ALA A 29 -14.93 -7.29 1.31
CA ALA A 29 -15.45 -6.56 0.16
C ALA A 29 -15.49 -7.51 -1.05
N THR A 30 -16.59 -7.54 -1.78
CA THR A 30 -16.71 -8.35 -3.00
C THR A 30 -17.28 -7.55 -4.16
N ASN A 31 -16.74 -7.81 -5.35
CA ASN A 31 -17.21 -7.25 -6.62
C ASN A 31 -17.74 -8.35 -7.57
N ALA A 32 -18.25 -9.45 -7.02
CA ALA A 32 -18.70 -10.66 -7.70
C ALA A 32 -17.62 -11.48 -8.43
N SER A 33 -16.50 -10.86 -8.82
CA SER A 33 -15.36 -11.55 -9.44
C SER A 33 -14.28 -11.92 -8.44
N TRP A 34 -14.11 -11.11 -7.39
CA TRP A 34 -13.04 -11.25 -6.41
C TRP A 34 -13.55 -10.88 -5.01
N ASP A 35 -13.01 -11.57 -4.02
CA ASP A 35 -13.19 -11.29 -2.60
C ASP A 35 -11.92 -10.65 -2.04
N TYR A 36 -12.09 -9.60 -1.24
CA TYR A 36 -11.02 -8.84 -0.60
C TYR A 36 -11.26 -8.79 0.90
N GLN A 37 -10.18 -8.84 1.68
CA GLN A 37 -10.21 -8.61 3.12
C GLN A 37 -9.72 -7.19 3.41
N ILE A 38 -10.49 -6.46 4.21
CA ILE A 38 -10.18 -5.10 4.67
C ILE A 38 -10.10 -5.15 6.18
N GLU A 39 -8.98 -4.69 6.72
CA GLU A 39 -8.81 -4.42 8.13
C GLU A 39 -8.76 -2.90 8.31
N LEU A 40 -9.53 -2.38 9.27
CA LEU A 40 -9.53 -0.97 9.63
C LEU A 40 -9.31 -0.86 11.13
N ALA A 41 -8.33 -0.04 11.51
CA ALA A 41 -8.12 0.39 12.88
C ALA A 41 -8.49 1.87 13.01
N TRP A 42 -9.01 2.27 14.18
CA TRP A 42 -9.31 3.67 14.50
C TRP A 42 -8.70 4.05 15.87
N PRO A 43 -8.54 5.36 16.16
CA PRO A 43 -7.87 5.81 17.37
C PRO A 43 -8.48 5.25 18.66
N LEU A 44 -7.64 4.87 19.62
CA LEU A 44 -8.08 4.25 20.89
C LEU A 44 -8.95 5.15 21.76
N ASN A 45 -8.87 6.48 21.57
CA ASN A 45 -9.69 7.44 22.28
C ASN A 45 -11.12 7.58 21.71
N TRP A 46 -11.40 7.00 20.54
CA TRP A 46 -12.74 7.01 19.97
C TRP A 46 -13.64 5.99 20.64
N THR A 47 -14.83 6.45 21.02
CA THR A 47 -15.85 5.61 21.66
C THR A 47 -16.85 5.03 20.66
N SER A 48 -16.86 5.52 19.41
CA SER A 48 -17.68 5.00 18.32
C SER A 48 -17.06 5.27 16.94
N GLN A 49 -17.47 4.50 15.91
CA GLN A 49 -17.08 4.74 14.51
C GLN A 49 -17.84 5.91 13.85
N ALA A 50 -18.85 6.46 14.53
CA ALA A 50 -19.76 7.47 13.99
C ALA A 50 -19.34 8.90 14.38
N GLU A 51 -18.04 9.16 14.50
CA GLU A 51 -17.55 10.51 14.76
C GLU A 51 -17.44 11.31 13.46
N ASN A 52 -18.17 12.41 13.36
CA ASN A 52 -18.11 13.32 12.22
C ASN A 52 -16.92 14.28 12.38
N MET A 53 -15.73 13.75 12.16
CA MET A 53 -14.47 14.49 12.28
C MET A 53 -13.54 14.23 11.09
N THR A 54 -12.70 15.21 10.76
CA THR A 54 -11.62 15.05 9.78
C THR A 54 -10.48 14.28 10.44
N VAL A 55 -10.00 13.23 9.78
CA VAL A 55 -9.00 12.32 10.36
C VAL A 55 -7.90 12.04 9.38
N GLU A 56 -6.68 11.96 9.90
CA GLU A 56 -5.54 11.50 9.13
C GLU A 56 -5.70 10.00 8.88
N THR A 57 -5.69 9.62 7.61
CA THR A 57 -5.90 8.23 7.18
C THR A 57 -4.66 7.73 6.47
N THR A 58 -4.01 6.72 7.05
CA THR A 58 -2.91 5.99 6.42
C THR A 58 -3.42 4.71 5.81
N TYR A 59 -3.23 4.55 4.50
CA TYR A 59 -3.41 3.28 3.82
C TYR A 59 -2.08 2.53 3.84
N VAL A 60 -2.06 1.38 4.49
CA VAL A 60 -0.93 0.43 4.44
C VAL A 60 -1.33 -0.69 3.49
N LEU A 61 -0.57 -0.84 2.42
CA LEU A 61 -0.77 -1.92 1.47
C LEU A 61 0.46 -2.82 1.53
N ASP A 62 0.31 -3.94 2.23
CA ASP A 62 1.22 -5.06 2.10
C ASP A 62 0.99 -5.71 0.73
N GLY A 63 2.07 -6.11 0.06
CA GLY A 63 2.12 -6.71 -1.27
C GLY A 63 1.42 -8.06 -1.41
N ASN A 64 0.48 -8.38 -0.53
CA ASN A 64 -0.50 -9.45 -0.66
C ASN A 64 -1.95 -8.95 -0.88
N ALA A 65 -2.20 -7.64 -0.71
CA ALA A 65 -3.47 -6.99 -1.06
C ALA A 65 -3.33 -6.33 -2.43
N LEU A 66 -3.98 -6.91 -3.44
CA LEU A 66 -4.06 -6.39 -4.80
C LEU A 66 -4.42 -4.89 -4.78
N TRP A 67 -3.47 -4.05 -5.21
CA TRP A 67 -3.63 -2.62 -5.34
C TRP A 67 -4.79 -2.30 -6.31
N LYS A 68 -6.00 -2.09 -5.77
CA LYS A 68 -7.17 -1.61 -6.52
C LYS A 68 -7.89 -0.50 -5.77
N ARG A 69 -7.78 0.70 -6.36
CA ARG A 69 -8.71 1.85 -6.30
C ARG A 69 -9.43 2.06 -4.96
N HIS A 70 -8.79 2.83 -4.08
CA HIS A 70 -9.49 3.66 -3.08
C HIS A 70 -8.85 5.06 -3.04
N PHE A 71 -8.88 5.77 -4.17
CA PHE A 71 -8.99 7.23 -4.09
C PHE A 71 -10.48 7.54 -4.02
N ALA A 72 -11.03 7.52 -2.80
CA ALA A 72 -12.39 7.99 -2.60
C ALA A 72 -12.46 9.46 -3.04
N THR A 73 -13.15 9.69 -4.15
CA THR A 73 -13.76 10.97 -4.48
C THR A 73 -14.87 11.20 -3.46
N ASN A 74 -14.53 11.82 -2.33
CA ASN A 74 -15.41 12.67 -1.56
C ASN A 74 -14.51 13.65 -0.79
N ASP A 75 -14.87 14.93 -0.86
CA ASP A 75 -14.12 16.04 -0.30
C ASP A 75 -13.82 15.82 1.20
N ARG A 76 -12.56 16.12 1.59
CA ARG A 76 -12.01 16.15 2.97
C ARG A 76 -11.50 14.85 3.59
N PHE A 77 -10.64 14.13 2.86
CA PHE A 77 -9.72 13.16 3.46
C PHE A 77 -8.28 13.62 3.22
N HIS A 78 -7.50 13.86 4.28
CA HIS A 78 -6.05 14.04 4.19
C HIS A 78 -5.43 12.63 4.04
N ARG A 79 -5.08 12.29 2.80
CA ARG A 79 -4.79 10.92 2.35
C ARG A 79 -3.30 10.62 2.43
N HIS A 80 -2.91 9.71 3.33
CA HIS A 80 -1.54 9.23 3.54
C HIS A 80 -1.48 7.78 3.01
N CYS A 81 -0.53 7.43 2.15
CA CYS A 81 -0.45 6.08 1.56
C CYS A 81 0.99 5.55 1.65
N SER A 82 1.22 4.59 2.56
CA SER A 82 2.47 3.84 2.65
C SER A 82 2.34 2.56 1.82
N THR A 83 3.20 2.39 0.82
CA THR A 83 3.32 1.11 0.09
C THR A 83 4.55 0.38 0.58
N THR A 84 4.32 -0.65 1.39
CA THR A 84 5.37 -1.36 2.12
C THR A 84 5.95 -2.54 1.31
N SER A 85 5.35 -2.91 0.17
CA SER A 85 6.03 -3.71 -0.85
C SER A 85 5.30 -3.65 -2.20
N THR A 86 6.00 -3.19 -3.23
CA THR A 86 5.54 -3.07 -4.63
C THR A 86 5.41 -4.42 -5.37
N ARG A 87 5.19 -5.54 -4.66
CA ARG A 87 5.02 -6.90 -5.24
C ARG A 87 3.84 -7.07 -6.19
N HIS A 88 3.13 -6.00 -6.48
CA HIS A 88 2.05 -6.00 -7.45
C HIS A 88 2.36 -5.21 -8.71
N CYS A 89 3.47 -4.48 -8.75
CA CYS A 89 3.85 -3.78 -9.96
C CYS A 89 4.12 -4.74 -11.12
N PHE A 90 4.59 -5.98 -10.84
CA PHE A 90 4.78 -7.01 -11.87
C PHE A 90 3.50 -7.78 -12.21
N PHE A 91 2.49 -7.72 -11.34
CA PHE A 91 1.28 -8.50 -11.45
C PHE A 91 0.52 -8.17 -12.74
N ASN A 92 -0.08 -9.20 -13.34
CA ASN A 92 -0.84 -9.10 -14.58
C ASN A 92 -0.05 -8.38 -15.70
N ASN A 93 1.20 -8.81 -15.89
CA ASN A 93 2.12 -8.29 -16.91
C ASN A 93 2.30 -6.77 -16.81
N ASP A 94 2.80 -6.31 -15.67
CA ASP A 94 3.10 -4.88 -15.44
C ASP A 94 1.87 -3.98 -15.61
N TYR A 95 0.68 -4.45 -15.21
CA TYR A 95 -0.61 -3.79 -15.48
C TYR A 95 -0.63 -2.31 -15.06
N VAL A 96 -0.01 -2.00 -13.92
CA VAL A 96 0.11 -0.63 -13.38
C VAL A 96 0.74 0.33 -14.39
N PHE A 97 1.69 -0.14 -15.20
CA PHE A 97 2.41 0.65 -16.19
C PHE A 97 1.80 0.52 -17.59
N ASN A 98 1.37 -0.67 -17.96
CA ASN A 98 0.89 -0.96 -19.32
C ASN A 98 -0.52 -0.44 -19.58
N TYR A 99 -1.32 -0.24 -18.52
CA TYR A 99 -2.66 0.32 -18.66
C TYR A 99 -2.65 1.82 -18.35
N THR A 100 -2.69 2.65 -19.40
CA THR A 100 -2.55 4.12 -19.31
C THR A 100 -3.55 4.77 -18.34
N GLY A 101 -4.76 4.20 -18.24
CA GLY A 101 -5.80 4.69 -17.32
C GLY A 101 -5.46 4.48 -15.84
N PHE A 102 -4.49 3.65 -15.51
CA PHE A 102 -4.16 3.29 -14.13
C PHE A 102 -3.48 4.44 -13.38
N LEU A 103 -2.35 4.92 -13.90
CA LEU A 103 -1.60 6.04 -13.31
C LEU A 103 -2.06 7.42 -13.81
N ALA A 104 -2.89 7.50 -14.85
CA ALA A 104 -3.36 8.76 -15.43
C ALA A 104 -3.90 9.79 -14.41
N PRO A 105 -4.69 9.40 -13.38
CA PRO A 105 -5.17 10.36 -12.39
C PRO A 105 -4.04 11.05 -11.64
N LEU A 106 -2.97 10.32 -11.33
CA LEU A 106 -1.80 10.82 -10.62
C LEU A 106 -0.85 11.58 -11.54
N LYS A 107 -0.87 11.32 -12.85
CA LYS A 107 0.02 11.99 -13.83
C LYS A 107 -0.62 13.21 -14.52
N SER A 108 -1.89 13.49 -14.26
CA SER A 108 -2.61 14.56 -14.95
C SER A 108 -2.16 15.97 -14.50
N ASN A 109 -1.98 16.88 -15.46
CA ASN A 109 -1.50 18.25 -15.23
C ASN A 109 -2.55 19.20 -14.62
N THR A 110 -3.71 18.71 -14.21
CA THR A 110 -4.73 19.57 -13.60
C THR A 110 -4.37 19.84 -12.14
N SER A 111 -3.91 21.04 -11.82
CA SER A 111 -3.78 21.48 -10.43
C SER A 111 -5.19 21.69 -9.86
N SER A 112 -5.57 20.93 -8.83
CA SER A 112 -6.93 21.08 -8.25
C SER A 112 -6.95 21.34 -6.75
N SER A 113 -5.81 21.48 -6.08
CA SER A 113 -5.80 21.78 -4.64
C SER A 113 -4.51 22.43 -4.14
N THR A 114 -4.59 23.09 -2.99
CA THR A 114 -3.44 23.60 -2.22
C THR A 114 -2.56 22.43 -1.77
N ASN A 115 -1.22 22.62 -1.75
CA ASN A 115 -0.26 21.53 -1.52
C ASN A 115 -0.55 20.70 -0.25
N ASN A 116 -1.02 21.32 0.84
CA ASN A 116 -1.27 20.62 2.13
C ASN A 116 -2.43 19.60 2.09
N THR A 117 -3.24 19.59 1.03
CA THR A 117 -4.38 18.67 0.86
C THR A 117 -4.11 17.55 -0.14
N LYS A 118 -2.98 17.60 -0.84
CA LYS A 118 -2.60 16.57 -1.80
C LYS A 118 -2.08 15.34 -1.06
N PRO A 119 -2.31 14.12 -1.57
CA PRO A 119 -1.71 12.92 -1.00
C PRO A 119 -0.19 12.93 -1.15
N ALA A 120 0.49 12.26 -0.23
CA ALA A 120 1.92 11.90 -0.34
C ALA A 120 2.05 10.38 -0.48
N VAL A 121 3.13 9.93 -1.11
CA VAL A 121 3.40 8.52 -1.36
C VAL A 121 4.84 8.20 -0.97
N GLN A 122 5.03 7.19 -0.12
CA GLN A 122 6.34 6.61 0.13
C GLN A 122 6.38 5.19 -0.45
N ILE A 123 7.42 4.91 -1.23
CA ILE A 123 7.67 3.62 -1.87
C ILE A 123 8.85 2.98 -1.15
N SER A 124 8.65 1.79 -0.59
CA SER A 124 9.72 1.08 0.12
C SER A 124 9.90 -0.33 -0.43
N TYR A 125 11.15 -0.78 -0.52
CA TYR A 125 11.50 -2.14 -0.97
C TYR A 125 12.81 -2.64 -0.37
N GLY A 126 12.94 -3.96 -0.24
CA GLY A 126 14.17 -4.62 0.18
C GLY A 126 15.06 -4.97 -1.02
N ALA A 127 16.36 -4.68 -0.96
CA ALA A 127 17.27 -5.02 -2.06
C ALA A 127 17.36 -6.54 -2.30
N LEU A 128 17.23 -7.34 -1.24
CA LEU A 128 17.28 -8.81 -1.30
C LEU A 128 16.00 -9.44 -1.86
N GLU A 129 14.95 -8.65 -2.12
CA GLU A 129 13.73 -9.15 -2.76
C GLU A 129 13.98 -9.63 -4.19
N GLN A 130 14.94 -9.02 -4.88
CA GLN A 130 15.35 -9.42 -6.23
C GLN A 130 16.79 -9.88 -6.33
N HIS A 131 17.64 -9.54 -5.35
CA HIS A 131 19.00 -10.02 -5.25
C HIS A 131 19.15 -10.94 -4.03
N PRO A 132 18.45 -12.10 -4.00
CA PRO A 132 18.51 -12.99 -2.86
C PRO A 132 19.94 -13.52 -2.65
N VAL A 133 20.43 -13.39 -1.42
CA VAL A 133 21.71 -13.96 -0.99
C VAL A 133 21.49 -15.37 -0.44
N GLN A 134 22.45 -16.27 -0.66
CA GLN A 134 22.41 -17.63 -0.14
C GLN A 134 22.31 -17.64 1.38
N ARG A 135 21.38 -18.42 1.93
CA ARG A 135 21.28 -18.61 3.38
C ARG A 135 22.33 -19.61 3.86
N ARG A 136 22.65 -19.56 5.15
CA ARG A 136 23.71 -20.38 5.78
C ARG A 136 23.61 -21.89 5.51
N THR A 137 22.39 -22.42 5.40
CA THR A 137 22.11 -23.85 5.19
C THR A 137 21.51 -24.16 3.82
N GLU A 138 21.35 -23.14 2.96
CA GLU A 138 20.67 -23.29 1.67
C GLU A 138 21.64 -23.84 0.62
N THR A 139 21.22 -24.89 -0.09
CA THR A 139 22.03 -25.43 -1.20
C THR A 139 21.97 -24.52 -2.44
N ASN A 140 22.84 -24.75 -3.41
CA ASN A 140 22.83 -23.97 -4.65
C ASN A 140 21.53 -24.19 -5.45
N GLU A 141 20.97 -25.40 -5.40
CA GLU A 141 19.71 -25.76 -6.05
C GLU A 141 18.53 -25.05 -5.38
N GLU A 142 18.52 -24.97 -4.04
CA GLU A 142 17.49 -24.24 -3.28
C GLU A 142 17.56 -22.73 -3.54
N LEU A 143 18.78 -22.16 -3.62
CA LEU A 143 18.97 -20.76 -4.00
C LEU A 143 18.49 -20.50 -5.44
N ALA A 144 18.87 -21.35 -6.39
CA ALA A 144 18.43 -21.22 -7.79
C ALA A 144 16.91 -21.34 -7.91
N TYR A 145 16.30 -22.25 -7.15
CA TYR A 145 14.85 -22.37 -7.05
C TYR A 145 14.24 -21.06 -6.53
N ARG A 146 14.75 -20.49 -5.42
CA ARG A 146 14.25 -19.22 -4.88
C ARG A 146 14.43 -18.05 -5.86
N GLN A 147 15.56 -17.96 -6.55
CA GLN A 147 15.81 -16.98 -7.59
C GLN A 147 14.80 -17.08 -8.74
N SER A 148 14.39 -18.30 -9.12
CA SER A 148 13.43 -18.51 -10.21
C SER A 148 12.05 -17.88 -9.96
N PHE A 149 11.66 -17.65 -8.70
CA PHE A 149 10.41 -16.97 -8.34
C PHE A 149 10.60 -15.51 -7.97
N LEU A 150 11.71 -15.16 -7.32
CA LEU A 150 11.93 -13.81 -6.80
C LEU A 150 12.43 -12.83 -7.87
N VAL A 151 13.39 -13.26 -8.71
CA VAL A 151 14.01 -12.39 -9.72
C VAL A 151 13.00 -11.88 -10.75
N PRO A 152 12.07 -12.70 -11.29
CA PRO A 152 11.07 -12.22 -12.26
C PRO A 152 10.10 -11.16 -11.72
N GLN A 153 9.99 -11.02 -10.39
CA GLN A 153 9.12 -10.02 -9.75
C GLN A 153 9.64 -8.59 -9.89
N ARG A 154 10.94 -8.40 -10.20
CA ARG A 154 11.53 -7.09 -10.55
C ARG A 154 11.25 -5.99 -9.51
N MET A 155 11.42 -6.33 -8.23
CA MET A 155 10.99 -5.50 -7.10
C MET A 155 11.67 -4.11 -7.08
N PRO A 156 13.01 -4.03 -6.94
CA PRO A 156 13.76 -2.81 -7.18
C PRO A 156 13.40 -2.07 -8.47
N GLU A 157 13.44 -2.71 -9.66
CA GLU A 157 13.28 -1.94 -10.90
C GLU A 157 11.88 -1.37 -11.07
N LEU A 158 10.84 -2.13 -10.71
CA LEU A 158 9.47 -1.65 -10.83
C LEU A 158 9.15 -0.60 -9.77
N SER A 159 9.77 -0.66 -8.58
CA SER A 159 9.67 0.41 -7.57
C SER A 159 10.28 1.70 -8.06
N GLN A 160 11.50 1.63 -8.61
CA GLN A 160 12.18 2.79 -9.18
C GLN A 160 11.44 3.34 -10.39
N LYS A 161 10.88 2.48 -11.24
CA LYS A 161 10.01 2.88 -12.35
C LYS A 161 8.76 3.59 -11.85
N LEU A 162 8.06 3.07 -10.84
CA LEU A 162 6.89 3.73 -10.26
C LEU A 162 7.25 5.09 -9.67
N TYR A 163 8.35 5.19 -8.94
CA TYR A 163 8.85 6.45 -8.42
C TYR A 163 9.10 7.46 -9.56
N ALA A 164 9.78 7.05 -10.63
CA ALA A 164 10.04 7.91 -11.79
C ALA A 164 8.74 8.38 -12.47
N GLU A 165 7.71 7.55 -12.52
CA GLU A 165 6.40 7.89 -13.09
C GLU A 165 5.60 8.88 -12.24
N LEU A 166 5.82 8.88 -10.92
CA LEU A 166 5.08 9.72 -9.96
C LEU A 166 5.83 10.99 -9.54
N LYS A 167 7.17 10.99 -9.61
CA LYS A 167 7.97 12.12 -9.16
C LYS A 167 7.65 13.38 -9.97
N GLY A 168 7.39 14.48 -9.27
CA GLY A 168 7.01 15.75 -9.90
C GLY A 168 5.53 15.82 -10.32
N SER A 169 4.72 14.80 -9.99
CA SER A 169 3.27 14.88 -10.17
C SER A 169 2.68 16.11 -9.47
N PRO A 170 1.87 16.94 -10.15
CA PRO A 170 1.18 18.06 -9.51
C PRO A 170 0.04 17.61 -8.60
N LYS A 171 -0.32 16.31 -8.61
CA LYS A 171 -1.38 15.71 -7.81
C LYS A 171 -0.89 15.15 -6.48
N LEU A 172 0.42 14.94 -6.34
CA LEU A 172 1.06 14.49 -5.11
C LEU A 172 1.75 15.69 -4.46
N ARG A 173 1.70 15.81 -3.12
CA ARG A 173 2.50 16.83 -2.42
C ARG A 173 3.97 16.42 -2.34
N ASP A 174 4.21 15.12 -2.22
CA ASP A 174 5.55 14.54 -2.27
C ASP A 174 5.51 13.06 -2.62
N VAL A 175 6.66 12.59 -3.13
CA VAL A 175 6.93 11.20 -3.48
C VAL A 175 8.35 10.89 -3.01
N GLU A 176 8.48 9.92 -2.12
CA GLU A 176 9.73 9.41 -1.61
C GLU A 176 9.90 7.92 -2.00
N ILE A 177 11.15 7.50 -2.15
CA ILE A 177 11.50 6.09 -2.31
C ILE A 177 12.63 5.73 -1.34
N HIS A 178 12.50 4.62 -0.63
CA HIS A 178 13.48 4.10 0.32
C HIS A 178 13.83 2.65 0.00
N GLU A 179 15.11 2.39 -0.22
CA GLU A 179 15.65 1.03 -0.38
C GLU A 179 16.27 0.53 0.94
N TYR A 180 15.89 -0.67 1.38
CA TYR A 180 16.50 -1.34 2.52
C TYR A 180 17.54 -2.36 2.03
N PRO A 181 18.85 -2.04 2.05
CA PRO A 181 19.88 -2.78 1.31
C PRO A 181 20.11 -4.21 1.80
N PHE A 182 19.73 -4.52 3.04
CA PHE A 182 19.96 -5.83 3.66
C PHE A 182 18.66 -6.55 4.04
N SER A 183 17.51 -6.04 3.56
CA SER A 183 16.21 -6.62 3.89
C SER A 183 15.69 -7.46 2.73
N ASP A 184 15.18 -8.64 3.07
CA ASP A 184 14.25 -9.36 2.22
C ASP A 184 12.81 -8.88 2.47
N HIS A 185 11.85 -9.51 1.81
CA HIS A 185 10.45 -9.11 1.85
C HIS A 185 9.82 -9.08 3.24
N ALA A 186 10.15 -10.07 4.08
CA ALA A 186 9.60 -10.11 5.44
C ALA A 186 10.31 -9.09 6.34
N ALA A 187 11.63 -8.98 6.19
CA ALA A 187 12.43 -8.04 6.97
C ALA A 187 12.09 -6.57 6.67
N VAL A 188 11.79 -6.23 5.41
CA VAL A 188 11.48 -4.85 5.03
C VAL A 188 10.12 -4.38 5.57
N ALA A 189 9.15 -5.29 5.75
CA ALA A 189 7.79 -4.93 6.13
C ALA A 189 7.72 -4.10 7.42
N ALA A 190 8.43 -4.51 8.47
CA ALA A 190 8.42 -3.80 9.74
C ALA A 190 9.16 -2.44 9.67
N ALA A 191 10.32 -2.42 9.01
CA ALA A 191 11.13 -1.21 8.87
C ALA A 191 10.41 -0.15 8.04
N ALA A 192 9.85 -0.54 6.89
CA ALA A 192 9.11 0.36 6.02
C ALA A 192 7.76 0.80 6.60
N LEU A 193 7.14 0.01 7.49
CA LEU A 193 5.96 0.47 8.23
C LEU A 193 6.32 1.54 9.27
N ALA A 194 7.42 1.35 10.00
CA ALA A 194 7.90 2.31 10.98
C ALA A 194 8.32 3.62 10.29
N ASP A 195 9.22 3.54 9.30
CA ASP A 195 9.70 4.72 8.57
C ASP A 195 8.58 5.41 7.79
N GLY A 196 7.60 4.64 7.29
CA GLY A 196 6.40 5.21 6.66
C GLY A 196 5.50 5.93 7.64
N SER A 197 5.40 5.44 8.88
CA SER A 197 4.67 6.13 9.94
C SER A 197 5.35 7.45 10.29
N ASP A 198 6.66 7.43 10.50
CA ASP A 198 7.45 8.64 10.78
C ASP A 198 7.38 9.62 9.61
N TYR A 199 7.55 9.14 8.37
CA TYR A 199 7.39 9.94 7.17
C TYR A 199 6.04 10.63 7.10
N PHE A 200 4.95 10.08 7.63
CA PHE A 200 3.64 10.72 7.58
C PHE A 200 3.31 11.56 8.81
N LEU A 201 3.99 11.34 9.93
CA LEU A 201 3.81 12.11 11.17
C LEU A 201 4.68 13.38 11.20
N ASP A 202 5.81 13.39 10.52
CA ASP A 202 6.77 14.51 10.49
C ASP A 202 6.42 15.61 9.45
N TRP A 203 5.13 15.80 9.12
CA TRP A 203 4.63 16.78 8.14
C TRP A 203 3.97 18.02 8.73
#